data_AF-A0A8K0DF81-F1
#
_entry.id   AF-A0A8K0DF81-F1
#
_cell.length_a   1.000
_cell.length_b   1.000
_cell.length_c   1.000
_cell.angle_alpha   90.00
_cell.angle_beta   90.00
_cell.angle_gamma   90.00
#
_symmetry.space_group_name_H-M   'P 1'
#
loop_
_entity.id
_entity.type
_entity.pdbx_description
1 polymer ?
#
loop_
_entity_poly.entity_id
_entity_poly.type
_entity_poly.pdbx_seq_one_letter_code
_entity_poly.pdbx_strand_id
1 'polypeptide(L)'
;MLRFDPKVLEGLKLRELIVGYLKKSIVEEDIYDKFNDLQVLQLVASNMSEIPAFPASVRELNLFNNRITSIKAADFKILNETNSSSNTPTRFEVLNLVYNRIATIEAYAFANLSRLRILDMDANKVLSKIDEYSFAQSTVEELHLDLNGIRSIDPGAFRGLHLSILELGSNTIRKIERNPFPGSSIQQINLIFNEVEIIEPPAFSDVKNLQMLVLSYNRMGKIGEIFSRCKL
;
A
#
# COMPACT_ATOMS: atom_id res chain seq x y z
N MET A 1 -7.20 -5.73 25.90
CA MET A 1 -5.97 -4.98 26.09
C MET A 1 -4.94 -6.00 26.44
N LEU A 2 -3.99 -6.22 25.54
CA LEU A 2 -2.80 -6.97 25.88
C LEU A 2 -1.92 -5.97 26.65
N ARG A 3 -1.71 -6.23 27.95
CA ARG A 3 -0.82 -5.43 28.78
C ARG A 3 0.41 -6.25 29.05
N PHE A 4 1.57 -5.70 28.74
CA PHE A 4 2.83 -6.23 29.22
C PHE A 4 3.26 -5.40 30.42
N ASP A 5 3.84 -6.05 31.43
CA ASP A 5 4.48 -5.33 32.51
C ASP A 5 5.74 -4.64 31.95
N PRO A 6 5.84 -3.30 31.99
CA PRO A 6 6.98 -2.57 31.45
C PRO A 6 8.32 -3.02 32.05
N LYS A 7 8.33 -3.52 33.29
CA LYS A 7 9.55 -4.03 33.94
C LYS A 7 10.06 -5.32 33.31
N VAL A 8 9.17 -6.13 32.74
CA VAL A 8 9.53 -7.39 32.07
C VAL A 8 10.19 -7.11 30.71
N LEU A 9 9.93 -5.95 30.14
CA LEU A 9 10.45 -5.54 28.83
C LEU A 9 11.73 -4.70 28.92
N GLU A 10 12.08 -4.23 30.11
CA GLU A 10 13.24 -3.38 30.34
C GLU A 10 14.56 -4.12 30.02
N GLY A 11 15.41 -3.48 29.20
CA GLY A 11 16.71 -4.04 28.79
C GLY A 11 16.65 -5.07 27.65
N LEU A 12 15.46 -5.44 27.15
CA LEU A 12 15.34 -6.35 26.01
C LEU A 12 15.72 -5.64 24.70
N LYS A 13 16.61 -6.28 23.92
CA LYS A 13 16.99 -5.84 22.56
C LYS A 13 16.21 -6.59 21.49
N LEU A 14 14.89 -6.60 21.62
CA LEU A 14 14.00 -7.29 20.70
C LEU A 14 14.05 -6.61 19.33
N ARG A 15 14.31 -7.39 18.28
CA ARG A 15 14.26 -6.95 16.88
C ARG A 15 12.96 -7.32 16.19
N GLU A 16 12.27 -8.31 16.72
CA GLU A 16 11.01 -8.79 16.17
C GLU A 16 10.01 -9.03 17.30
N LEU A 17 8.79 -8.54 17.11
CA LEU A 17 7.68 -8.72 18.01
C LEU A 17 6.49 -9.22 17.19
N ILE A 18 6.04 -10.43 17.50
CA ILE A 18 4.91 -11.09 16.84
C ILE A 18 3.79 -11.24 17.85
N VAL A 19 2.66 -10.63 17.55
CA VAL A 19 1.45 -10.67 18.36
C VAL A 19 0.29 -10.94 17.41
N GLY A 20 -0.55 -11.92 17.73
CA GLY A 20 -1.72 -12.17 16.90
C GLY A 20 -2.81 -13.00 17.53
N TYR A 21 -3.93 -13.09 16.81
CA TYR A 21 -5.13 -13.84 17.23
C TYR A 21 -5.68 -13.35 18.59
N LEU A 22 -5.52 -12.06 18.87
CA LEU A 22 -5.99 -11.47 20.10
C LEU A 22 -7.49 -11.15 20.02
N LYS A 23 -8.22 -11.51 21.08
CA LYS A 23 -9.64 -11.17 21.22
C LYS A 23 -9.90 -9.67 21.39
N LYS A 24 -8.89 -8.87 21.76
CA LYS A 24 -9.01 -7.43 22.00
C LYS A 24 -7.97 -6.65 21.20
N SER A 25 -8.43 -5.58 20.57
CA SER A 25 -7.78 -4.77 19.53
C SER A 25 -6.56 -3.92 19.95
N ILE A 26 -6.16 -3.88 21.22
CA ILE A 26 -5.28 -2.80 21.71
C ILE A 26 -4.03 -3.38 22.37
N VAL A 27 -2.90 -3.03 21.77
CA VAL A 27 -1.57 -2.90 22.36
C VAL A 27 -1.43 -1.42 22.75
N GLU A 28 -1.08 -1.10 24.01
CA GLU A 28 -0.93 0.29 24.46
C GLU A 28 0.27 0.95 23.75
N GLU A 29 0.17 2.24 23.40
CA GLU A 29 1.22 2.96 22.63
C GLU A 29 2.55 3.06 23.39
N ASP A 30 2.49 3.20 24.71
CA ASP A 30 3.63 3.33 25.61
C ASP A 30 4.49 2.06 25.72
N ILE A 31 3.98 0.92 25.24
CA ILE A 31 4.77 -0.30 25.21
C ILE A 31 5.98 -0.18 24.29
N TYR A 32 5.86 0.61 23.22
CA TYR A 32 6.86 0.70 22.17
C TYR A 32 8.07 1.53 22.58
N ASP A 33 7.93 2.39 23.60
CA ASP A 33 9.02 3.20 24.18
C ASP A 33 10.19 2.35 24.69
N LYS A 34 9.96 1.05 24.92
CA LYS A 34 10.98 0.10 25.40
C LYS A 34 11.65 -0.67 24.27
N PHE A 35 11.14 -0.61 23.04
CA PHE A 35 11.61 -1.43 21.92
C PHE A 35 12.35 -0.61 20.85
N ASN A 36 13.40 0.11 21.26
CA ASN A 36 14.19 0.98 20.37
C ASN A 36 14.90 0.23 19.23
N ASP A 37 15.16 -1.07 19.41
CA ASP A 37 15.82 -1.91 18.40
C ASP A 37 14.85 -2.70 17.52
N LEU A 38 13.52 -2.52 17.71
CA LEU A 38 12.50 -3.28 16.99
C LEU A 38 12.51 -2.95 15.50
N GLN A 39 12.59 -3.96 14.66
CA GLN A 39 12.65 -3.85 13.21
C GLN A 39 11.43 -4.47 12.54
N VAL A 40 10.89 -5.56 13.11
CA VAL A 40 9.72 -6.25 12.58
C VAL A 40 8.63 -6.25 13.63
N LEU A 41 7.46 -5.72 13.27
CA LEU A 41 6.28 -5.72 14.12
C LEU A 41 5.14 -6.42 13.37
N GLN A 42 4.72 -7.58 13.88
CA GLN A 42 3.59 -8.32 13.35
C GLN A 42 2.44 -8.26 14.34
N LEU A 43 1.34 -7.64 13.94
CA LEU A 43 0.12 -7.49 14.71
C LEU A 43 -1.04 -8.09 13.91
N VAL A 44 -1.08 -9.42 13.86
CA VAL A 44 -1.90 -10.17 12.90
C VAL A 44 -3.22 -10.63 13.52
N ALA A 45 -4.32 -10.67 12.76
CA ALA A 45 -5.58 -11.29 13.21
C ALA A 45 -6.09 -10.78 14.58
N SER A 46 -5.96 -9.47 14.84
CA SER A 46 -6.19 -8.87 16.16
C SER A 46 -7.36 -7.87 16.19
N ASN A 47 -8.23 -7.90 15.17
CA ASN A 47 -9.44 -7.07 15.06
C ASN A 47 -9.18 -5.54 15.06
N MET A 48 -7.97 -5.09 14.70
CA MET A 48 -7.66 -3.66 14.65
C MET A 48 -8.45 -2.97 13.54
N SER A 49 -9.13 -1.88 13.86
CA SER A 49 -9.90 -1.07 12.90
C SER A 49 -9.09 0.07 12.28
N GLU A 50 -7.91 0.34 12.81
CA GLU A 50 -7.02 1.43 12.43
C GLU A 50 -5.57 0.93 12.49
N ILE A 51 -4.66 1.60 11.79
CA ILE A 51 -3.22 1.35 11.93
C ILE A 51 -2.82 1.82 13.33
N PRO A 52 -2.29 0.94 14.20
CA PRO A 52 -1.88 1.35 15.54
C PRO A 52 -0.60 2.19 15.48
N ALA A 53 -0.32 2.97 16.52
CA ALA A 53 1.01 3.55 16.69
C ALA A 53 2.08 2.44 16.72
N PHE A 54 3.28 2.75 16.24
CA PHE A 54 4.42 1.83 16.22
C PHE A 54 5.74 2.62 16.28
N PRO A 55 6.84 2.02 16.76
CA PRO A 55 8.10 2.74 16.93
C PRO A 55 8.79 3.00 15.57
N ALA A 56 9.45 4.15 15.45
CA ALA A 56 10.09 4.59 14.19
C ALA A 56 11.26 3.70 13.72
N SER A 57 11.77 2.84 14.60
CA SER A 57 12.78 1.82 14.29
C SER A 57 12.26 0.70 13.39
N VAL A 58 10.93 0.51 13.34
CA VAL A 58 10.29 -0.55 12.55
C VAL A 58 10.58 -0.34 11.06
N ARG A 59 11.07 -1.42 10.46
CA ARG A 59 11.31 -1.57 9.03
C ARG A 59 10.16 -2.29 8.33
N GLU A 60 9.54 -3.25 9.01
CA GLU A 60 8.45 -4.05 8.48
C GLU A 60 7.28 -4.08 9.46
N LEU A 61 6.12 -3.66 8.98
CA LEU A 61 4.87 -3.70 9.73
C LEU A 61 3.88 -4.63 9.03
N ASN A 62 3.50 -5.69 9.71
CA ASN A 62 2.53 -6.66 9.24
C ASN A 62 1.23 -6.56 10.02
N LEU A 63 0.17 -6.13 9.34
CA LEU A 63 -1.18 -5.95 9.85
C LEU A 63 -2.17 -6.90 9.16
N PHE A 64 -1.68 -8.03 8.67
CA PHE A 64 -2.48 -9.06 8.01
C PHE A 64 -3.75 -9.43 8.79
N ASN A 65 -4.85 -9.57 8.07
CA ASN A 65 -6.13 -10.06 8.58
C ASN A 65 -6.67 -9.28 9.79
N ASN A 66 -6.65 -7.94 9.71
CA ASN A 66 -7.32 -7.09 10.67
C ASN A 66 -8.64 -6.54 10.09
N ARG A 67 -9.13 -5.42 10.61
CA ARG A 67 -10.38 -4.76 10.19
C ARG A 67 -10.13 -3.31 9.82
N ILE A 68 -8.90 -2.97 9.40
CA ILE A 68 -8.50 -1.60 9.08
C ILE A 68 -9.36 -1.09 7.94
N THR A 69 -9.98 0.08 8.11
CA THR A 69 -10.94 0.62 7.13
C THR A 69 -10.42 1.78 6.29
N SER A 70 -9.36 2.44 6.73
CA SER A 70 -8.82 3.62 6.05
C SER A 70 -7.32 3.74 6.31
N ILE A 71 -6.61 4.33 5.37
CA ILE A 71 -5.21 4.76 5.54
C ILE A 71 -5.16 6.28 5.49
N LYS A 72 -4.51 6.89 6.47
CA LYS A 72 -4.38 8.35 6.63
C LYS A 72 -2.91 8.74 6.65
N ALA A 73 -2.60 9.96 6.23
CA ALA A 73 -1.23 10.49 6.33
C ALA A 73 -0.73 10.57 7.79
N ALA A 74 -1.67 10.76 8.73
CA ALA A 74 -1.39 10.80 10.16
C ALA A 74 -0.92 9.45 10.74
N ASP A 75 -1.28 8.32 10.12
CA ASP A 75 -0.94 6.98 10.61
C ASP A 75 0.58 6.75 10.63
N PHE A 76 1.33 7.51 9.83
CA PHE A 76 2.78 7.40 9.69
C PHE A 76 3.55 8.63 10.18
N LYS A 77 2.90 9.54 10.92
CA LYS A 77 3.50 10.80 11.38
C LYS A 77 4.79 10.59 12.17
N ILE A 78 4.86 9.51 12.96
CA ILE A 78 6.05 9.15 13.76
C ILE A 78 7.31 8.98 12.91
N LEU A 79 7.17 8.52 11.67
CA LEU A 79 8.28 8.35 10.72
C LEU A 79 8.76 9.69 10.12
N ASN A 80 7.95 10.74 10.21
CA ASN A 80 8.29 12.06 9.70
C ASN A 80 8.97 12.92 10.77
N GLU A 81 8.54 12.80 12.03
CA GLU A 81 9.04 13.59 13.16
C GLU A 81 10.46 13.20 13.58
N THR A 82 10.82 11.92 13.46
CA THR A 82 12.18 11.46 13.79
C THR A 82 13.23 12.07 12.89
N ASN A 83 12.93 12.34 11.61
CA ASN A 83 13.87 12.98 10.68
C ASN A 83 14.28 14.40 11.09
N SER A 84 13.51 15.06 11.98
CA SER A 84 13.78 16.45 12.40
C SER A 84 14.42 16.58 13.79
N SER A 85 14.35 15.53 14.62
CA SER A 85 14.71 15.64 16.06
C SER A 85 15.63 14.52 16.56
N SER A 86 15.64 13.35 15.92
CA SER A 86 16.51 12.23 16.27
C SER A 86 17.35 11.86 15.05
N ASN A 87 18.66 11.72 15.20
CA ASN A 87 19.55 11.29 14.10
C ASN A 87 19.33 9.81 13.67
N THR A 88 18.12 9.27 13.90
CA THR A 88 17.71 7.91 13.59
C THR A 88 17.00 7.92 12.23
N PRO A 89 17.68 7.54 11.13
CA PRO A 89 17.04 7.48 9.83
C PRO A 89 15.92 6.43 9.85
N THR A 90 14.74 6.79 9.36
CA THR A 90 13.65 5.83 9.19
C THR A 90 14.06 4.72 8.24
N ARG A 91 13.61 3.49 8.54
CA ARG A 91 13.91 2.29 7.76
C ARG A 91 12.66 1.57 7.28
N PHE A 92 11.51 2.24 7.36
CA PHE A 92 10.23 1.65 7.02
C PHE A 92 10.17 1.30 5.53
N GLU A 93 10.20 0.01 5.22
CA GLU A 93 10.39 -0.53 3.87
C GLU A 93 9.24 -1.43 3.42
N VAL A 94 8.55 -2.09 4.35
CA VAL A 94 7.50 -3.08 4.03
C VAL A 94 6.27 -2.84 4.88
N LEU A 95 5.12 -2.71 4.23
CA LEU A 95 3.81 -2.62 4.87
C LEU A 95 2.88 -3.67 4.28
N ASN A 96 2.47 -4.63 5.12
CA ASN A 96 1.49 -5.65 4.76
C ASN A 96 0.14 -5.33 5.43
N LEU A 97 -0.86 -5.08 4.59
CA LEU A 97 -2.24 -4.76 4.94
C LEU A 97 -3.23 -5.77 4.32
N VAL A 98 -2.76 -6.96 3.96
CA VAL A 98 -3.58 -7.99 3.29
C VAL A 98 -4.74 -8.44 4.18
N TYR A 99 -5.89 -8.74 3.57
CA TYR A 99 -7.11 -9.17 4.26
C TYR A 99 -7.62 -8.18 5.33
N ASN A 100 -7.52 -6.88 5.05
CA ASN A 100 -8.21 -5.86 5.84
C ASN A 100 -9.56 -5.47 5.19
N ARG A 101 -10.10 -4.30 5.56
CA ARG A 101 -11.36 -3.78 5.04
C ARG A 101 -11.18 -2.34 4.56
N ILE A 102 -10.01 -2.05 3.99
CA ILE A 102 -9.63 -0.70 3.60
C ILE A 102 -10.56 -0.25 2.48
N ALA A 103 -11.31 0.82 2.74
CA ALA A 103 -12.26 1.40 1.81
C ALA A 103 -11.73 2.71 1.22
N THR A 104 -10.85 3.42 1.94
CA THR A 104 -10.34 4.73 1.55
C THR A 104 -8.84 4.87 1.84
N ILE A 105 -8.17 5.63 0.98
CA ILE A 105 -6.77 6.04 1.12
C ILE A 105 -6.76 7.57 1.00
N GLU A 106 -6.33 8.26 2.04
CA GLU A 106 -6.20 9.72 2.02
C GLU A 106 -5.18 10.16 0.96
N ALA A 107 -5.40 11.34 0.38
CA ALA A 107 -4.42 11.95 -0.51
C ALA A 107 -3.07 12.09 0.23
N TYR A 108 -1.97 11.75 -0.44
CA TYR A 108 -0.61 11.83 0.11
C TYR A 108 -0.38 10.94 1.35
N ALA A 109 -1.18 9.90 1.57
CA ALA A 109 -1.05 9.01 2.74
C ALA A 109 0.36 8.45 2.94
N PHE A 110 1.15 8.32 1.88
CA PHE A 110 2.50 7.73 1.89
C PHE A 110 3.63 8.70 1.50
N ALA A 111 3.36 9.99 1.34
CA ALA A 111 4.25 10.96 0.67
C ALA A 111 5.65 11.16 1.29
N ASN A 112 5.83 10.83 2.57
CA ASN A 112 7.09 11.04 3.29
C ASN A 112 7.77 9.73 3.73
N LEU A 113 7.26 8.59 3.26
CA LEU A 113 7.86 7.29 3.54
C LEU A 113 9.00 7.06 2.57
N SER A 114 10.14 7.70 2.84
CA SER A 114 11.29 7.81 1.92
C SER A 114 11.98 6.49 1.56
N ARG A 115 11.63 5.41 2.26
CA ARG A 115 12.18 4.07 2.04
C ARG A 115 11.13 2.99 1.86
N LEU A 116 9.83 3.33 1.80
CA LEU A 116 8.79 2.32 1.63
C LEU A 116 8.93 1.72 0.22
N ARG A 117 9.22 0.42 0.14
CA ARG A 117 9.44 -0.28 -1.14
C ARG A 117 8.28 -1.19 -1.49
N ILE A 118 7.74 -1.91 -0.51
CA ILE A 118 6.66 -2.89 -0.73
C ILE A 118 5.43 -2.47 0.05
N LEU A 119 4.34 -2.28 -0.66
CA LEU A 119 3.02 -2.04 -0.10
C LEU A 119 2.06 -3.11 -0.60
N ASP A 120 1.69 -4.02 0.29
CA ASP A 120 0.77 -5.09 0.00
C ASP A 120 -0.60 -4.80 0.62
N MET A 121 -1.59 -4.56 -0.24
CA MET A 121 -2.96 -4.21 0.11
C MET A 121 -3.96 -5.19 -0.51
N ASP A 122 -3.53 -6.42 -0.82
CA ASP A 122 -4.40 -7.42 -1.41
C ASP A 122 -5.60 -7.76 -0.53
N ALA A 123 -6.69 -8.16 -1.18
CA ALA A 123 -7.89 -8.68 -0.53
C ALA A 123 -8.58 -7.70 0.45
N ASN A 124 -8.44 -6.38 0.25
CA ASN A 124 -9.27 -5.33 0.87
C ASN A 124 -10.53 -5.09 0.04
N LYS A 125 -11.42 -6.09 -0.04
CA LYS A 125 -12.60 -6.23 -0.92
C LYS A 125 -13.61 -5.05 -0.99
N VAL A 126 -13.38 -3.97 -0.26
CA VAL A 126 -14.20 -2.76 -0.22
C VAL A 126 -13.49 -1.51 -0.77
N LEU A 127 -12.23 -1.62 -1.20
CA LEU A 127 -11.49 -0.55 -1.90
C LEU A 127 -12.00 -0.46 -3.34
N SER A 128 -13.12 0.24 -3.51
CA SER A 128 -13.82 0.30 -4.81
C SER A 128 -13.20 1.26 -5.81
N LYS A 129 -12.29 2.14 -5.37
CA LYS A 129 -11.70 3.20 -6.18
C LYS A 129 -10.28 3.55 -5.72
N ILE A 130 -9.43 3.93 -6.67
CA ILE A 130 -8.16 4.62 -6.39
C ILE A 130 -8.31 6.08 -6.83
N ASP A 131 -8.23 7.00 -5.88
CA ASP A 131 -8.40 8.43 -6.10
C ASP A 131 -7.12 9.11 -6.61
N GLU A 132 -7.26 10.29 -7.22
CA GLU A 132 -6.10 11.13 -7.52
C GLU A 132 -5.33 11.42 -6.21
N TYR A 133 -4.00 11.29 -6.27
CA TYR A 133 -3.09 11.52 -5.14
C TYR A 133 -3.07 10.48 -4.01
N SER A 134 -3.84 9.38 -4.06
CA SER A 134 -3.76 8.33 -3.02
C SER A 134 -2.33 7.82 -2.78
N PHE A 135 -1.52 7.75 -3.85
CA PHE A 135 -0.13 7.31 -3.80
C PHE A 135 0.88 8.40 -4.21
N ALA A 136 0.46 9.65 -4.33
CA ALA A 136 1.36 10.71 -4.76
C ALA A 136 2.55 10.87 -3.80
N GLN A 137 3.74 11.06 -4.37
CA GLN A 137 5.01 11.20 -3.65
C GLN A 137 5.45 9.95 -2.85
N SER A 138 4.75 8.82 -3.01
CA SER A 138 5.20 7.56 -2.44
C SER A 138 6.48 7.06 -3.12
N THR A 139 7.32 6.35 -2.37
CA THR A 139 8.55 5.71 -2.90
C THR A 139 8.38 4.22 -3.20
N VAL A 140 7.14 3.71 -3.10
CA VAL A 140 6.80 2.31 -3.34
C VAL A 140 7.31 1.85 -4.71
N GLU A 141 7.93 0.68 -4.71
CA GLU A 141 8.46 -0.04 -5.87
C GLU A 141 7.52 -1.20 -6.26
N GLU A 142 6.87 -1.84 -5.29
CA GLU A 142 5.94 -2.95 -5.50
C GLU A 142 4.60 -2.65 -4.80
N LEU A 143 3.55 -2.51 -5.61
CA LEU A 143 2.20 -2.20 -5.15
C LEU A 143 1.25 -3.33 -5.51
N HIS A 144 0.78 -4.05 -4.49
CA HIS A 144 -0.16 -5.15 -4.63
C HIS A 144 -1.57 -4.70 -4.24
N LEU A 145 -2.47 -4.73 -5.22
CA LEU A 145 -3.86 -4.32 -5.10
C LEU A 145 -4.83 -5.38 -5.67
N ASP A 146 -4.44 -6.64 -5.67
CA ASP A 146 -5.28 -7.74 -6.12
C ASP A 146 -6.50 -7.93 -5.21
N LEU A 147 -7.60 -8.44 -5.77
CA LEU A 147 -8.78 -8.88 -5.00
C LEU A 147 -9.44 -7.77 -4.14
N ASN A 148 -9.34 -6.51 -4.56
CA ASN A 148 -9.85 -5.35 -3.81
C ASN A 148 -11.28 -4.91 -4.19
N GLY A 149 -11.78 -5.36 -5.33
CA GLY A 149 -13.07 -4.92 -5.87
C GLY A 149 -13.01 -3.51 -6.46
N ILE A 150 -11.82 -3.07 -6.90
CA ILE A 150 -11.62 -1.77 -7.55
C ILE A 150 -12.44 -1.73 -8.84
N ARG A 151 -13.18 -0.65 -9.05
CA ARG A 151 -14.04 -0.40 -10.21
C ARG A 151 -13.50 0.70 -11.11
N SER A 152 -12.85 1.70 -10.51
CA SER A 152 -12.35 2.89 -11.18
C SER A 152 -11.01 3.33 -10.62
N ILE A 153 -10.16 3.84 -11.50
CA ILE A 153 -8.87 4.45 -11.20
C ILE A 153 -8.94 5.86 -11.77
N ASP A 154 -8.78 6.87 -10.93
CA ASP A 154 -8.82 8.26 -11.37
C ASP A 154 -7.60 8.61 -12.24
N PRO A 155 -7.73 9.59 -13.15
CA PRO A 155 -6.58 10.21 -13.80
C PRO A 155 -5.58 10.70 -12.75
N GLY A 156 -4.30 10.39 -12.92
CA GLY A 156 -3.27 10.77 -11.94
C GLY A 156 -3.23 9.95 -10.65
N ALA A 157 -4.01 8.88 -10.50
CA ALA A 157 -3.98 8.00 -9.33
C ALA A 157 -2.57 7.50 -8.95
N PHE A 158 -1.71 7.27 -9.96
CA PHE A 158 -0.34 6.78 -9.79
C PHE A 158 0.71 7.83 -10.17
N ARG A 159 0.38 9.12 -10.03
CA ARG A 159 1.28 10.22 -10.41
C ARG A 159 2.64 10.11 -9.73
N GLY A 160 3.70 10.19 -10.53
CA GLY A 160 5.08 10.25 -10.06
C GLY A 160 5.58 8.99 -9.35
N LEU A 161 4.85 7.88 -9.45
CA LEU A 161 5.28 6.62 -8.85
C LEU A 161 6.40 5.96 -9.66
N HIS A 162 7.40 5.46 -8.95
CA HIS A 162 8.51 4.72 -9.52
C HIS A 162 8.36 3.20 -9.29
N LEU A 163 7.19 2.64 -9.64
CA LEU A 163 6.92 1.22 -9.44
C LEU A 163 7.74 0.35 -10.41
N SER A 164 8.22 -0.78 -9.92
CA SER A 164 8.60 -1.93 -10.74
C SER A 164 7.36 -2.78 -11.05
N ILE A 165 6.49 -2.98 -10.05
CA ILE A 165 5.34 -3.89 -10.14
C ILE A 165 4.06 -3.18 -9.66
N LEU A 166 3.01 -3.27 -10.48
CA LEU A 166 1.64 -2.89 -10.14
C LEU A 166 0.70 -4.07 -10.40
N GLU A 167 0.24 -4.72 -9.33
CA GLU A 167 -0.74 -5.80 -9.39
C GLU A 167 -2.15 -5.23 -9.14
N LEU A 168 -3.04 -5.36 -10.12
CA LEU A 168 -4.44 -4.93 -10.07
C LEU A 168 -5.39 -6.06 -10.51
N GLY A 169 -4.91 -7.30 -10.47
CA GLY A 169 -5.64 -8.49 -10.85
C GLY A 169 -6.85 -8.80 -9.98
N SER A 170 -7.80 -9.55 -10.56
CA SER A 170 -9.02 -9.99 -9.87
C SER A 170 -9.81 -8.84 -9.21
N ASN A 171 -9.85 -7.69 -9.89
CA ASN A 171 -10.69 -6.55 -9.55
C ASN A 171 -11.90 -6.48 -10.51
N THR A 172 -12.64 -5.38 -10.48
CA THR A 172 -13.83 -5.16 -11.33
C THR A 172 -13.68 -3.92 -12.21
N ILE A 173 -12.43 -3.62 -12.61
CA ILE A 173 -12.11 -2.44 -13.42
C ILE A 173 -12.71 -2.64 -14.81
N ARG A 174 -13.58 -1.71 -15.23
CA ARG A 174 -14.21 -1.75 -16.57
C ARG A 174 -13.54 -0.84 -17.59
N LYS A 175 -12.93 0.23 -17.11
CA LYS A 175 -12.38 1.28 -17.94
C LYS A 175 -11.05 1.74 -17.37
N ILE A 176 -10.04 1.81 -18.23
CA ILE A 176 -8.79 2.51 -17.94
C ILE A 176 -8.92 3.90 -18.55
N GLU A 177 -9.00 4.91 -17.71
CA GLU A 177 -9.13 6.30 -18.15
C GLU A 177 -7.86 6.82 -18.80
N ARG A 178 -7.95 7.99 -19.42
CA ARG A 178 -6.78 8.72 -19.93
C ARG A 178 -5.83 9.13 -18.79
N ASN A 179 -4.53 9.01 -19.04
CA ASN A 179 -3.43 9.48 -18.17
C ASN A 179 -3.52 9.10 -16.67
N PRO A 180 -3.67 7.81 -16.31
CA PRO A 180 -3.64 7.38 -14.90
C PRO A 180 -2.22 7.36 -14.32
N PHE A 181 -1.18 7.38 -15.17
CA PHE A 181 0.22 7.14 -14.81
C PHE A 181 1.19 8.33 -15.06
N PRO A 182 0.81 9.61 -14.87
CA PRO A 182 1.62 10.74 -15.30
C PRO A 182 2.96 10.79 -14.55
N GLY A 183 4.05 10.83 -15.30
CA GLY A 183 5.41 10.85 -14.77
C GLY A 183 5.83 9.59 -14.02
N SER A 184 5.06 8.49 -14.13
CA SER A 184 5.44 7.21 -13.55
C SER A 184 6.48 6.48 -14.41
N SER A 185 7.25 5.59 -13.79
CA SER A 185 8.23 4.73 -14.48
C SER A 185 7.89 3.24 -14.35
N ILE A 186 6.59 2.91 -14.38
CA ILE A 186 6.08 1.55 -14.16
C ILE A 186 6.67 0.58 -15.20
N GLN A 187 7.16 -0.56 -14.74
CA GLN A 187 7.72 -1.62 -15.59
C GLN A 187 6.73 -2.76 -15.85
N GLN A 188 5.89 -3.11 -14.87
CA GLN A 188 4.94 -4.20 -14.99
C GLN A 188 3.57 -3.77 -14.48
N ILE A 189 2.53 -4.03 -15.29
CA ILE A 189 1.13 -3.82 -14.93
C ILE A 189 0.38 -5.13 -15.16
N ASN A 190 -0.24 -5.65 -14.10
CA ASN A 190 -1.10 -6.82 -14.20
C ASN A 190 -2.56 -6.43 -13.95
N LEU A 191 -3.41 -6.67 -14.94
CA LEU A 191 -4.85 -6.42 -14.92
C LEU A 191 -5.64 -7.71 -15.21
N ILE A 192 -5.04 -8.88 -14.94
CA ILE A 192 -5.68 -10.18 -15.16
C ILE A 192 -7.01 -10.28 -14.41
N PHE A 193 -8.00 -10.99 -14.96
CA PHE A 193 -9.29 -11.23 -14.29
C PHE A 193 -10.01 -9.93 -13.86
N ASN A 194 -10.01 -8.91 -14.72
CA ASN A 194 -10.84 -7.72 -14.56
C ASN A 194 -12.03 -7.74 -15.52
N GLU A 195 -12.76 -6.63 -15.60
CA GLU A 195 -13.87 -6.44 -16.53
C GLU A 195 -13.53 -5.40 -17.61
N VAL A 196 -12.25 -5.20 -17.95
CA VAL A 196 -11.82 -4.08 -18.81
C VAL A 196 -12.45 -4.24 -20.20
N GLU A 197 -13.24 -3.24 -20.58
CA GLU A 197 -13.91 -3.11 -21.88
C GLU A 197 -13.28 -1.99 -22.71
N ILE A 198 -12.88 -0.89 -22.07
CA ILE A 198 -12.39 0.33 -22.72
C ILE A 198 -11.06 0.76 -22.10
N ILE A 199 -10.10 1.09 -22.95
CA ILE A 199 -8.85 1.75 -22.57
C ILE A 199 -8.78 3.05 -23.37
N GLU A 200 -8.89 4.19 -22.69
CA GLU A 200 -8.93 5.49 -23.36
C GLU A 200 -7.53 5.97 -23.76
N PRO A 201 -7.29 6.33 -25.03
CA PRO A 201 -6.04 7.00 -25.40
C PRO A 201 -5.91 8.35 -24.68
N PRO A 202 -4.74 8.72 -24.11
CA PRO A 202 -3.44 8.04 -24.17
C PRO A 202 -3.05 7.33 -22.84
N ALA A 203 -3.89 6.44 -22.31
CA ALA A 203 -3.71 5.79 -20.99
C ALA A 203 -2.29 5.29 -20.68
N PHE A 204 -1.61 4.65 -21.64
CA PHE A 204 -0.27 4.08 -21.42
C PHE A 204 0.88 4.91 -22.02
N SER A 205 0.64 6.14 -22.48
CA SER A 205 1.69 6.93 -23.13
C SER A 205 2.77 7.46 -22.17
N ASP A 206 2.49 7.52 -20.87
CA ASP A 206 3.44 7.98 -19.85
C ASP A 206 4.36 6.86 -19.34
N VAL A 207 3.93 5.59 -19.44
CA VAL A 207 4.69 4.42 -18.95
C VAL A 207 5.70 3.92 -19.98
N LYS A 208 6.68 4.77 -20.32
CA LYS A 208 7.69 4.52 -21.36
C LYS A 208 8.61 3.32 -21.09
N ASN A 209 8.67 2.88 -19.83
CA ASN A 209 9.49 1.75 -19.40
C ASN A 209 8.68 0.46 -19.21
N LEU A 210 7.41 0.44 -19.64
CA LEU A 210 6.54 -0.73 -19.50
C LEU A 210 7.09 -1.91 -20.30
N GLN A 211 7.43 -2.99 -19.61
CA GLN A 211 7.96 -4.23 -20.17
C GLN A 211 6.93 -5.36 -20.17
N MET A 212 5.98 -5.34 -19.22
CA MET A 212 4.95 -6.35 -19.10
C MET A 212 3.58 -5.72 -18.86
N LEU A 213 2.61 -6.11 -19.68
CA LEU A 213 1.21 -5.74 -19.52
C LEU A 213 0.33 -6.99 -19.64
N VAL A 214 -0.28 -7.41 -18.55
CA VAL A 214 -1.16 -8.57 -18.52
C VAL A 214 -2.62 -8.12 -18.56
N LEU A 215 -3.34 -8.50 -19.61
CA LEU A 215 -4.76 -8.16 -19.82
C LEU A 215 -5.65 -9.39 -20.00
N SER A 216 -5.15 -10.59 -19.72
CA SER A 216 -5.90 -11.84 -19.87
C SER A 216 -7.18 -11.85 -19.02
N TYR A 217 -8.20 -12.56 -19.48
CA TYR A 217 -9.50 -12.66 -18.80
C TYR A 217 -10.17 -11.30 -18.52
N ASN A 218 -10.14 -10.40 -19.51
CA ASN A 218 -10.93 -9.17 -19.56
C ASN A 218 -12.05 -9.27 -20.62
N ARG A 219 -12.79 -8.17 -20.85
CA ARG A 219 -13.95 -8.11 -21.76
C ARG A 219 -13.71 -7.32 -23.05
N MET A 220 -12.44 -7.09 -23.39
CA MET A 220 -12.08 -6.30 -24.57
C MET A 220 -12.49 -7.00 -25.86
N GLY A 221 -13.20 -6.29 -26.74
CA GLY A 221 -13.61 -6.82 -28.04
C GLY A 221 -12.52 -6.76 -29.12
N LYS A 222 -11.66 -5.74 -29.11
CA LYS A 222 -10.54 -5.56 -30.05
C LYS A 222 -9.35 -4.89 -29.37
N ILE A 223 -8.20 -5.57 -29.36
CA ILE A 223 -6.95 -5.05 -28.78
C ILE A 223 -6.24 -4.07 -29.74
N GLY A 224 -6.37 -4.25 -31.06
CA GLY A 224 -5.58 -3.52 -32.06
C GLY A 224 -5.79 -2.00 -32.09
N GLU A 225 -6.98 -1.50 -31.76
CA GLU A 225 -7.25 -0.05 -31.73
C GLU A 225 -6.70 0.65 -30.48
N ILE A 226 -6.48 -0.11 -29.40
CA ILE A 226 -5.98 0.41 -28.12
C ILE A 226 -4.50 0.79 -28.25
N PHE A 227 -3.71 -0.09 -28.86
CA PHE A 227 -2.28 0.14 -29.04
C PHE A 227 -1.93 0.92 -30.31
N SER A 228 -2.82 1.04 -31.29
CA SER A 228 -2.54 1.87 -32.48
C SER A 228 -2.36 3.35 -32.16
N ARG A 229 -2.86 3.79 -30.99
CA ARG A 229 -2.73 5.17 -30.47
C ARG A 229 -1.83 5.27 -29.24
N CYS A 230 -1.42 4.16 -28.63
CA CYS A 230 -0.39 4.14 -27.60
C CYS A 230 0.96 4.03 -28.31
N LYS A 231 1.80 5.06 -28.25
CA LYS A 231 3.20 4.94 -28.66
C LYS A 231 3.96 4.16 -27.57
N LEU A 232 3.77 2.85 -27.53
CA LEU A 232 4.69 1.93 -26.85
C LEU A 232 5.90 1.68 -27.73
#